data_AF-A0A4Y9R4M4-F1
#
_entry.id   AF-A0A4Y9R4M4-F1
#
_cell.length_a   1.000
_cell.length_b   1.000
_cell.length_c   1.000
_cell.angle_alpha   90.00
_cell.angle_beta   90.00
_cell.angle_gamma   90.00
#
_symmetry.space_group_name_H-M   'P 1'
#
loop_
_entity.id
_entity.type
_entity.pdbx_description
1 polymer ?
#
loop_
_entity_poly.entity_id
_entity_poly.type
_entity_poly.pdbx_seq_one_letter_code
_entity_poly.pdbx_strand_id
1 'polypeptide(L)'
;DPFSDPDRNYQVINGLFGLAHGGILGQGLGQGSPNLTPFGFSDFIAASLGEELGLTGLMAVLLIYGLIVERGLRIALTCRDAFGKLLAAGLALSIA
;
A
#
# COMPACT_ATOMS: atom_id res chain seq x y z
N ASP A 1 -3.76 -21.87 -2.51
CA ASP A 1 -4.87 -21.57 -3.42
C ASP A 1 -5.95 -20.89 -2.60
N PRO A 2 -6.26 -19.60 -2.83
CA PRO A 2 -7.26 -18.89 -2.05
C PRO A 2 -8.69 -19.44 -2.26
N PHE A 3 -8.97 -20.12 -3.38
CA PHE A 3 -10.31 -20.59 -3.73
C PHE A 3 -10.64 -22.00 -3.21
N SER A 4 -9.69 -22.67 -2.53
CA SER A 4 -9.89 -24.03 -2.03
C SER A 4 -10.87 -24.13 -0.85
N ASP A 5 -11.03 -23.05 -0.09
CA ASP A 5 -11.96 -22.95 1.04
C ASP A 5 -12.54 -21.52 1.08
N PRO A 6 -13.62 -21.24 0.32
CA PRO A 6 -14.15 -19.89 0.16
C PRO A 6 -14.65 -19.25 1.45
N ASP A 7 -15.16 -20.05 2.39
CA ASP A 7 -15.71 -19.55 3.64
C ASP A 7 -14.59 -19.05 4.57
N ARG A 8 -13.47 -19.79 4.65
CA ARG A 8 -12.30 -19.35 5.44
C ARG A 8 -11.52 -18.23 4.78
N ASN A 9 -11.43 -18.23 3.46
CA ASN A 9 -10.61 -17.28 2.70
C ASN A 9 -11.43 -16.09 2.16
N TYR A 10 -12.66 -15.91 2.63
CA TYR A 10 -13.60 -14.92 2.12
C TYR A 10 -12.99 -13.51 2.06
N GLN A 11 -12.21 -13.11 3.06
CA GLN A 11 -11.55 -11.80 3.09
C GLN A 11 -10.54 -11.62 1.94
N VAL A 12 -9.69 -12.64 1.71
CA VAL A 12 -8.69 -12.62 0.64
C VAL A 12 -9.37 -12.62 -0.73
N ILE A 13 -10.41 -13.44 -0.90
CA ILE A 13 -11.16 -13.55 -2.14
C ILE A 13 -11.83 -12.22 -2.52
N ASN A 14 -12.51 -11.56 -1.57
CA ASN A 14 -13.12 -10.25 -1.83
C ASN A 14 -12.08 -9.17 -2.10
N GLY A 15 -10.95 -9.17 -1.40
CA GLY A 15 -9.85 -8.25 -1.68
C GLY A 15 -9.29 -8.42 -3.10
N LEU A 16 -9.15 -9.66 -3.58
CA LEU A 16 -8.72 -9.94 -4.95
C LEU A 16 -9.75 -9.46 -5.98
N PHE A 17 -11.04 -9.67 -5.72
CA PHE A 17 -12.09 -9.15 -6.58
C PHE A 17 -12.13 -7.61 -6.57
N GLY A 18 -11.98 -6.95 -5.43
CA GLY A 18 -11.92 -5.48 -5.35
C GLY A 18 -10.78 -4.91 -6.20
N LEU A 19 -9.58 -5.49 -6.11
CA LEU A 19 -8.45 -5.13 -6.97
C LEU A 19 -8.76 -5.35 -8.46
N ALA A 20 -9.41 -6.46 -8.81
CA ALA A 20 -9.79 -6.73 -10.19
C ALA A 20 -10.83 -5.71 -10.72
N HIS A 21 -11.78 -5.29 -9.90
CA HIS A 21 -12.77 -4.26 -10.27
C HIS A 21 -12.13 -2.89 -10.45
N GLY A 22 -11.12 -2.53 -9.65
CA GLY A 22 -10.45 -1.24 -9.78
C GLY A 22 -9.65 -1.07 -11.07
N GLY A 23 -9.09 -2.16 -11.62
CA GLY A 23 -8.34 -2.09 -12.86
C GLY A 23 -7.20 -1.07 -12.83
N ILE A 24 -6.97 -0.35 -13.93
CA ILE A 24 -5.84 0.60 -14.02
C ILE A 24 -6.16 1.93 -13.32
N LEU A 25 -7.34 2.50 -13.56
CA LEU A 25 -7.69 3.87 -13.13
C LEU A 25 -8.57 3.93 -11.88
N GLY A 26 -9.11 2.79 -11.44
CA GLY A 26 -10.07 2.73 -10.34
C GLY A 26 -11.51 2.93 -10.80
N GLN A 27 -12.44 2.63 -9.90
CA GLN A 27 -13.87 2.93 -10.07
C GLN A 27 -14.20 4.40 -9.79
N GLY A 28 -13.28 5.13 -9.14
CA GLY A 28 -13.49 6.49 -8.63
C GLY A 28 -13.66 6.50 -7.11
N LEU A 29 -13.14 7.56 -6.48
CA LEU A 29 -13.21 7.76 -5.03
C LEU A 29 -14.66 7.71 -4.52
N GLY A 30 -14.91 6.82 -3.56
CA GLY A 30 -16.23 6.59 -2.99
C GLY A 30 -17.28 6.00 -3.95
N GLN A 31 -16.89 5.60 -5.16
CA GLN A 31 -17.76 4.90 -6.12
C GLN A 31 -17.58 3.37 -6.05
N GLY A 32 -16.54 2.90 -5.36
CA GLY A 32 -16.31 1.49 -5.10
C GLY A 32 -17.18 0.94 -3.96
N SER A 33 -17.06 -0.35 -3.71
CA SER A 33 -17.70 -1.08 -2.63
C SER A 33 -16.68 -1.73 -1.68
N PRO A 34 -15.72 -0.97 -1.11
CA PRO A 34 -14.64 -1.51 -0.28
C PRO A 34 -15.14 -2.25 0.97
N ASN A 35 -16.35 -1.92 1.44
CA ASN A 35 -17.01 -2.57 2.57
C ASN A 35 -17.38 -4.04 2.31
N LEU A 36 -17.36 -4.50 1.04
CA LEU A 36 -17.55 -5.91 0.70
C LEU A 36 -16.38 -6.78 1.17
N THR A 37 -15.19 -6.19 1.32
CA THR A 37 -14.03 -6.86 1.91
C THR A 37 -14.08 -6.70 3.44
N PRO A 38 -14.28 -7.78 4.23
CA PRO A 38 -14.25 -7.69 5.68
C PRO A 38 -12.93 -7.09 6.16
N PHE A 39 -13.00 -6.18 7.12
CA PHE A 39 -11.81 -5.47 7.62
C PHE A 39 -10.94 -4.87 6.50
N GLY A 40 -11.57 -4.43 5.40
CA GLY A 40 -10.91 -3.77 4.28
C GLY A 40 -10.19 -2.47 4.66
N PHE A 41 -10.36 -1.96 5.89
CA PHE A 41 -9.70 -0.79 6.43
C PHE A 41 -8.41 -1.10 7.22
N SER A 42 -8.10 -2.36 7.54
CA SER A 42 -6.84 -2.74 8.20
C SER A 42 -5.83 -3.29 7.20
N ASP A 43 -5.60 -4.61 7.19
CA ASP A 43 -4.56 -5.28 6.42
C ASP A 43 -4.91 -5.35 4.93
N PHE A 44 -6.19 -5.13 4.59
CA PHE A 44 -6.72 -5.11 3.22
C PHE A 44 -6.96 -3.70 2.68
N ILE A 45 -6.43 -2.65 3.33
CA ILE A 45 -6.60 -1.26 2.87
C ILE A 45 -6.07 -1.02 1.46
N ALA A 46 -5.02 -1.73 1.05
CA ALA A 46 -4.53 -1.66 -0.32
C ALA A 46 -5.54 -2.21 -1.34
N ALA A 47 -6.31 -3.24 -0.99
CA ALA A 47 -7.35 -3.76 -1.88
C ALA A 47 -8.50 -2.76 -2.04
N SER A 48 -8.94 -2.17 -0.93
CA SER A 48 -9.96 -1.10 -0.90
C SER A 48 -9.55 0.13 -1.71
N LEU A 49 -8.30 0.60 -1.52
CA LEU A 49 -7.75 1.71 -2.29
C LEU A 49 -7.57 1.36 -3.77
N GLY A 50 -7.15 0.13 -4.07
CA GLY A 50 -7.00 -0.34 -5.44
C GLY A 50 -8.32 -0.45 -6.18
N GLU A 51 -9.42 -0.78 -5.50
CA GLU A 51 -10.76 -0.74 -6.09
C GLU A 51 -11.16 0.68 -6.52
N GLU A 52 -10.96 1.67 -5.66
CA GLU A 52 -11.39 3.05 -5.92
C GLU A 52 -10.44 3.84 -6.82
N LEU A 53 -9.12 3.69 -6.62
CA LEU A 53 -8.08 4.46 -7.29
C LEU A 53 -7.31 3.68 -8.36
N GLY A 54 -7.53 2.37 -8.45
CA GLY A 54 -6.86 1.50 -9.41
C GLY A 54 -5.38 1.31 -9.13
N LEU A 55 -4.73 0.63 -10.07
CA LEU A 55 -3.27 0.49 -10.09
C LEU A 55 -2.57 1.85 -10.07
N THR A 56 -3.09 2.87 -10.78
CA THR A 56 -2.49 4.20 -10.83
C THR A 56 -2.43 4.83 -9.44
N GLY A 57 -3.51 4.77 -8.66
CA GLY A 57 -3.50 5.28 -7.28
C GLY A 57 -2.59 4.50 -6.35
N LEU A 58 -2.60 3.17 -6.43
CA LEU A 58 -1.70 2.34 -5.64
C LEU A 58 -0.23 2.65 -5.94
N MET A 59 0.12 2.81 -7.22
CA MET A 59 1.46 3.22 -7.61
C MET A 59 1.81 4.62 -7.10
N ALA A 60 0.87 5.57 -7.11
CA ALA A 60 1.09 6.89 -6.55
C ALA A 60 1.39 6.83 -5.04
N VAL A 61 0.65 6.01 -4.27
CA VAL A 61 0.91 5.80 -2.84
C VAL A 61 2.29 5.19 -2.62
N LEU A 62 2.63 4.11 -3.35
CA LEU A 62 3.95 3.48 -3.26
C LEU A 62 5.08 4.46 -3.60
N LEU A 63 4.90 5.33 -4.58
CA LEU A 63 5.86 6.36 -4.93
C LEU A 63 6.03 7.41 -3.81
N ILE A 64 4.95 7.80 -3.14
CA ILE A 64 5.05 8.73 -1.99
C ILE A 64 5.88 8.11 -0.87
N TYR A 65 5.62 6.85 -0.51
CA TYR A 65 6.45 6.13 0.47
C TYR A 65 7.90 6.02 0.02
N GLY A 66 8.13 5.64 -1.25
CA GLY A 66 9.46 5.57 -1.84
C GLY A 66 10.20 6.91 -1.80
N LEU A 67 9.53 8.04 -2.04
CA LEU A 67 10.11 9.37 -1.94
C LEU A 67 10.48 9.75 -0.50
N ILE A 68 9.69 9.34 0.50
CA ILE A 68 10.02 9.58 1.91
C ILE A 68 11.30 8.80 2.28
N VAL A 69 11.37 7.52 1.91
CA VAL A 69 12.52 6.66 2.14
C VAL A 69 13.76 7.18 1.42
N GLU A 70 13.63 7.55 0.14
CA GLU A 70 14.72 8.13 -0.67
C GLU A 70 15.29 9.39 -0.03
N ARG A 71 14.43 10.29 0.46
CA ARG A 71 14.87 11.51 1.14
C ARG A 71 15.62 11.20 2.44
N GLY A 72 15.13 10.24 3.23
CA GLY A 72 15.81 9.81 4.45
C GLY A 72 17.20 9.23 4.17
N LEU A 73 17.31 8.37 3.16
CA LEU A 73 18.59 7.80 2.71
C LEU A 73 19.53 8.87 2.13
N ARG A 74 18.99 9.83 1.36
CA ARG A 74 19.77 10.97 0.85
C ARG A 74 20.38 11.79 1.97
N ILE A 75 19.62 12.06 3.04
CA ILE A 75 20.14 12.74 4.24
C ILE A 75 21.27 11.92 4.87
N ALA A 76 21.08 10.61 5.03
CA ALA A 76 22.11 9.72 5.57
C ALA A 76 23.41 9.74 4.75
N LEU A 77 23.34 9.85 3.42
CA LEU A 77 24.51 9.91 2.55
C LEU A 77 25.27 11.25 2.67
N THR A 78 24.55 12.36 2.86
CA THR A 78 25.13 13.72 2.93
C THR A 78 25.61 14.13 4.32
N CYS A 79 25.16 13.45 5.37
CA CYS A 79 25.50 13.77 6.75
C CYS A 79 27.01 13.59 7.01
N ARG A 80 27.61 14.43 7.86
CA ARG A 80 29.06 14.37 8.17
C ARG A 80 29.36 13.46 9.35
N ASP A 81 28.51 13.47 10.37
CA ASP A 81 28.69 12.69 11.58
C ASP A 81 28.13 11.27 11.43
N ALA A 82 28.86 10.29 11.97
CA ALA A 82 28.49 8.87 11.82
C ALA A 82 27.16 8.53 12.50
N PHE A 83 26.83 9.21 13.62
CA PHE A 83 25.57 9.01 14.32
C PHE A 83 24.37 9.45 13.47
N GLY A 84 24.41 10.66 12.92
CA GLY A 84 23.37 11.22 12.05
C GLY A 84 23.16 10.40 10.79
N LYS A 85 24.24 9.82 10.22
CA LYS A 85 24.11 8.84 9.12
C LYS A 85 23.27 7.64 9.52
N LEU A 86 23.62 6.99 10.63
CA LEU A 86 22.94 5.78 11.09
C LEU A 86 21.50 6.07 11.54
N LEU A 87 21.28 7.22 12.20
CA LEU A 87 19.95 7.65 12.62
C LEU A 87 19.04 7.90 11.41
N ALA A 88 19.49 8.67 10.43
CA ALA A 88 18.71 8.98 9.24
C ALA A 88 18.40 7.72 8.42
N ALA A 89 19.38 6.81 8.26
CA ALA A 89 19.17 5.54 7.58
C ALA A 89 18.20 4.62 8.34
N GLY A 90 18.32 4.52 9.67
CA GLY A 90 17.43 3.72 10.50
C GLY A 90 15.98 4.20 10.46
N LEU A 91 15.77 5.52 10.54
CA LEU A 91 14.43 6.10 10.41
C LEU A 91 13.84 5.87 9.02
N ALA A 92 14.63 6.07 7.95
CA ALA A 92 14.19 5.79 6.58
C ALA A 92 13.75 4.33 6.40
N LEU A 93 14.50 3.37 6.96
CA LEU A 93 14.20 1.94 6.84
C LEU A 93 12.99 1.52 7.66
N SER A 94 12.71 2.16 8.80
CA SER A 94 11.53 1.83 9.62
C SER A 94 10.19 2.13 8.94
N ILE A 95 10.20 2.97 7.89
CA ILE A 95 9.02 3.36 7.11
C ILE A 95 8.89 2.54 5.82
N ALA A 96 10.00 1.99 5.33
CA ALA A 96 10.08 1.20 4.09
C ALA A 96 9.46 -0.19 4.27
#